data_AF-A0A9D1PQV9-F1
#
_entry.id   AF-A0A9D1PQV9-F1
#
_cell.length_a   1.000
_cell.length_b   1.000
_cell.length_c   1.000
_cell.angle_alpha   90.00
_cell.angle_beta   90.00
_cell.angle_gamma   90.00
#
_symmetry.space_group_name_H-M   'P 1'
#
loop_
_entity.id
_entity.type
_entity.pdbx_description
1 polymer ?
#
loop_
_entity_poly.entity_id
_entity_poly.type
_entity_poly.pdbx_seq_one_letter_code
_entity_poly.pdbx_strand_id
1 'polypeptide(L)'
;MRYSNKRLRFTALILCITILIGCMPVLGFASSDSGEPIMLEYVYPEDGDNMFSIATQSAAVSESGKYTVVVVRSGQAADTASVELKTVDISAVYGEDYVISVGSSPTDITETDGTLLEQAADYEEQSTRYAELEEQVEEIEETAAEAEAVTAETETE
;
A
#
# COMPACT_ATOMS: atom_id res chain seq x y z
N MET A 1 -35.75 -28.03 -57.42
CA MET A 1 -34.83 -26.88 -57.59
C MET A 1 -33.42 -27.35 -57.21
N ARG A 2 -32.58 -27.72 -58.19
CA ARG A 2 -31.22 -28.24 -57.94
C ARG A 2 -30.31 -27.10 -57.47
N TYR A 3 -30.07 -26.99 -56.16
CA TYR A 3 -29.11 -26.04 -55.62
C TYR A 3 -27.72 -26.38 -56.17
N SER A 4 -27.14 -25.45 -56.94
CA SER A 4 -25.80 -25.61 -57.51
C SER A 4 -24.78 -25.75 -56.37
N ASN A 5 -23.95 -26.79 -56.38
CA ASN A 5 -22.89 -27.02 -55.39
C ASN A 5 -21.94 -25.83 -55.22
N LYS A 6 -21.91 -24.91 -56.19
CA LYS A 6 -21.18 -23.62 -56.10
C LYS A 6 -21.83 -22.65 -55.10
N ARG A 7 -23.16 -22.61 -55.02
CA ARG A 7 -23.92 -21.77 -54.09
C ARG A 7 -23.82 -22.29 -52.64
N LEU A 8 -23.82 -23.61 -52.45
CA LEU A 8 -23.63 -24.24 -51.14
C LEU A 8 -22.22 -24.01 -50.57
N ARG A 9 -21.19 -24.05 -51.44
CA ARG A 9 -19.81 -23.74 -51.06
C ARG A 9 -19.64 -22.26 -50.72
N PHE A 10 -20.32 -21.38 -51.43
CA PHE A 10 -20.32 -19.94 -51.13
C PHE A 10 -20.98 -19.63 -49.77
N THR A 11 -22.12 -20.25 -49.47
CA THR A 11 -22.79 -20.03 -48.17
C THR A 11 -21.98 -20.60 -47.00
N ALA A 12 -21.29 -21.74 -47.20
CA ALA A 12 -20.39 -22.30 -46.18
C ALA A 12 -19.18 -21.38 -45.93
N LEU A 13 -18.63 -20.76 -46.98
CA LEU A 13 -17.50 -19.86 -46.87
C LEU A 13 -17.88 -18.56 -46.13
N ILE A 14 -19.08 -18.03 -46.37
CA ILE A 14 -19.62 -16.87 -45.63
C ILE A 14 -19.81 -17.22 -44.14
N LEU A 15 -20.35 -18.41 -43.83
CA LEU A 15 -20.52 -18.87 -42.44
C LEU A 15 -19.20 -19.03 -41.70
N CYS A 16 -18.17 -19.58 -42.35
CA CYS A 16 -16.83 -19.69 -41.78
C CYS A 16 -16.19 -18.32 -41.51
N ILE A 17 -16.38 -17.34 -42.41
CA ILE A 17 -15.88 -15.97 -42.20
C ILE A 17 -16.58 -15.31 -41.02
N THR A 18 -17.90 -15.47 -40.86
CA THR A 18 -18.64 -14.88 -39.72
C THR A 18 -18.23 -15.48 -38.37
N ILE A 19 -17.91 -16.77 -38.33
CA ILE A 19 -17.44 -17.44 -37.10
C ILE A 19 -16.01 -17.01 -36.76
N LEU A 20 -15.14 -16.81 -37.77
CA LEU A 20 -13.78 -16.29 -37.56
C LEU A 20 -13.76 -14.84 -37.04
N ILE A 21 -14.73 -14.01 -37.44
CA ILE A 21 -14.88 -12.63 -36.93
C ILE A 21 -15.46 -12.62 -35.50
N GLY A 22 -16.36 -13.55 -35.17
CA GLY A 22 -16.96 -13.66 -33.83
C GLY A 22 -16.11 -14.38 -32.77
N CYS A 23 -15.08 -15.13 -33.18
CA CYS A 23 -14.16 -15.84 -32.30
C CYS A 23 -12.84 -15.09 -32.03
N MET A 24 -12.65 -13.88 -32.58
CA MET A 24 -11.63 -13.01 -32.02
C MET A 24 -12.09 -12.58 -30.63
N PRO A 25 -11.29 -12.77 -29.57
CA PRO A 25 -11.60 -12.14 -28.30
C PRO A 25 -11.79 -10.66 -28.62
N VAL A 26 -12.89 -10.08 -28.15
CA VAL A 26 -12.93 -8.63 -28.02
C VAL A 26 -11.73 -8.32 -27.14
N LEU A 27 -10.64 -7.91 -27.76
CA LEU A 27 -9.55 -7.21 -27.12
C LEU A 27 -10.15 -5.85 -26.75
N GLY A 28 -11.10 -5.86 -25.82
CA GLY A 28 -11.44 -4.74 -24.97
C GLY A 28 -10.27 -4.56 -24.03
N PHE A 29 -9.11 -4.21 -24.60
CA PHE A 29 -8.16 -3.44 -23.85
C PHE A 29 -8.88 -2.18 -23.45
N ALA A 30 -8.92 -1.96 -22.14
CA ALA A 30 -9.31 -0.73 -21.53
C ALA A 30 -8.65 0.43 -22.30
N SER A 31 -9.46 1.17 -23.06
CA SER A 31 -9.06 2.47 -23.59
C SER A 31 -9.91 3.52 -22.88
N SER A 32 -9.58 3.73 -21.61
CA SER A 32 -9.44 5.09 -21.12
C SER A 32 -7.94 5.32 -20.90
N ASP A 33 -7.20 5.23 -22.01
CA ASP A 33 -5.97 6.00 -22.18
C ASP A 33 -6.40 7.44 -22.46
N SER A 34 -6.91 8.11 -21.43
CA SER A 34 -6.75 9.55 -21.35
C SER A 34 -5.30 9.74 -20.94
N GLY A 35 -4.43 9.94 -21.93
CA GLY A 35 -2.98 10.13 -21.79
C GLY A 35 -2.55 11.35 -20.97
N GLU A 36 -3.37 11.75 -20.01
CA GLU A 36 -2.94 12.56 -18.88
C GLU A 36 -2.35 11.60 -17.85
N PRO A 37 -1.10 11.81 -17.40
CA PRO A 37 -0.61 11.09 -16.23
C PRO A 37 -1.62 11.30 -15.11
N ILE A 38 -2.10 10.20 -14.51
CA ILE A 38 -2.84 10.30 -13.26
C ILE A 38 -1.84 10.85 -12.26
N MET A 39 -1.90 12.17 -12.05
CA MET A 39 -1.27 12.81 -10.92
C MET A 39 -1.88 12.16 -9.69
N LEU A 40 -1.11 11.29 -9.03
CA LEU A 40 -1.42 10.91 -7.67
C LEU A 40 -1.62 12.20 -6.89
N GLU A 41 -2.73 12.26 -6.15
CA GLU A 41 -3.01 13.34 -5.23
C GLU A 41 -1.86 13.41 -4.23
N TYR A 42 -0.94 14.35 -4.46
CA TYR A 42 0.04 14.72 -3.45
C TYR A 42 -0.76 15.45 -2.37
N VAL A 43 -1.09 14.72 -1.32
CA VAL A 43 -1.48 15.35 -0.06
C VAL A 43 -0.22 16.00 0.49
N TYR A 44 0.05 17.23 0.04
CA TYR A 44 0.82 18.15 0.85
C TYR A 44 -0.06 18.42 2.08
N PRO A 45 0.34 18.02 3.30
CA PRO A 45 -0.31 18.59 4.46
C PRO A 45 -0.16 20.11 4.35
N GLU A 46 -1.18 20.87 4.79
CA GLU A 46 -1.15 22.33 4.74
C GLU A 46 0.24 22.83 5.17
N ASP A 47 0.89 23.64 4.31
CA ASP A 47 2.29 24.05 4.43
C ASP A 47 2.63 24.50 5.85
N GLY A 48 3.00 23.54 6.69
CA GLY A 48 3.58 23.78 7.98
C GLY A 48 5.00 24.25 7.75
N ASP A 49 5.43 25.25 8.52
CA ASP A 49 6.84 25.53 8.62
C ASP A 49 7.58 24.22 8.96
N ASN A 50 8.63 23.90 8.19
CA ASN A 50 9.52 22.76 8.43
C ASN A 50 8.89 21.36 8.21
N MET A 51 8.45 21.07 6.99
CA MET A 51 7.86 19.79 6.60
C MET A 51 8.91 18.83 6.00
N PHE A 52 8.82 17.54 6.34
CA PHE A 52 9.59 16.45 5.71
C PHE A 52 8.66 15.51 4.94
N SER A 53 9.09 15.10 3.76
CA SER A 53 8.36 14.19 2.88
C SER A 53 9.31 13.21 2.19
N ILE A 54 8.77 12.06 1.77
CA ILE A 54 9.50 11.07 0.96
C ILE A 54 9.03 11.20 -0.48
N ALA A 55 9.95 11.37 -1.42
CA ALA A 55 9.62 11.68 -2.81
C ALA A 55 8.93 10.52 -3.54
N THR A 56 9.14 9.28 -3.07
CA THR A 56 8.62 8.06 -3.70
C THR A 56 7.81 7.25 -2.71
N GLN A 57 6.55 6.95 -3.06
CA GLN A 57 5.65 6.14 -2.24
C GLN A 57 5.94 4.63 -2.37
N SER A 58 6.30 4.16 -3.56
CA SER A 58 6.64 2.76 -3.81
C SER A 58 7.63 2.61 -4.97
N ALA A 59 8.47 1.58 -4.90
CA ALA A 59 9.41 1.25 -5.95
C ALA A 59 9.61 -0.27 -6.02
N ALA A 60 9.77 -0.79 -7.24
CA ALA A 60 10.22 -2.16 -7.48
C ALA A 60 11.69 -2.13 -7.89
N VAL A 61 12.52 -2.87 -7.18
CA VAL A 61 13.97 -2.86 -7.34
C VAL A 61 14.48 -4.28 -7.59
N SER A 62 15.55 -4.40 -8.38
CA SER A 62 16.26 -5.67 -8.51
C SER A 62 17.16 -5.88 -7.29
N GLU A 63 17.30 -7.12 -6.83
CA GLU A 63 18.16 -7.50 -5.70
C GLU A 63 19.64 -7.07 -5.85
N SER A 64 20.11 -6.90 -7.09
CA SER A 64 21.47 -6.42 -7.37
C SER A 64 21.56 -4.91 -7.59
N GLY A 65 20.44 -4.20 -7.50
CA GLY A 65 20.32 -2.77 -7.72
C GLY A 65 20.57 -1.97 -6.45
N LYS A 66 20.95 -0.70 -6.63
CA LYS A 66 20.89 0.29 -5.56
C LYS A 66 19.66 1.15 -5.75
N TYR A 67 18.92 1.36 -4.67
CA TYR A 67 17.79 2.27 -4.65
C TYR A 67 18.07 3.43 -3.71
N THR A 68 17.74 4.64 -4.14
CA THR A 68 17.95 5.86 -3.36
C THR A 68 16.60 6.42 -2.97
N VAL A 69 16.33 6.41 -1.66
CA VAL A 69 15.17 7.10 -1.09
C VAL A 69 15.53 8.59 -0.97
N VAL A 70 14.73 9.44 -1.61
CA VAL A 70 14.91 10.90 -1.54
C VAL A 70 13.97 11.46 -0.49
N VAL A 71 14.55 12.06 0.56
CA VAL A 71 13.82 12.81 1.59
C VAL A 71 13.87 14.28 1.23
N VAL A 72 12.71 14.91 1.12
CA VAL A 72 12.55 16.32 0.77
C VAL A 72 12.10 17.08 2.00
N ARG A 73 12.79 18.19 2.29
CA ARG A 73 12.39 19.16 3.30
C ARG A 73 11.86 20.42 2.62
N SER A 74 10.67 20.88 3.01
CA SER A 74 10.03 22.09 2.48
C SER A 74 9.60 23.05 3.60
N GLY A 75 9.24 24.27 3.22
CA GLY A 75 8.93 25.36 4.16
C GLY A 75 10.19 26.06 4.70
N GLN A 76 10.12 26.59 5.93
CA GLN A 76 11.28 27.22 6.58
C GLN A 76 12.38 26.20 6.93
N ALA A 77 13.43 26.17 6.12
CA ALA A 77 14.59 25.29 6.27
C ALA A 77 15.87 26.04 6.67
N ALA A 78 15.75 27.18 7.35
CA ALA A 78 16.89 28.01 7.75
C ALA A 78 17.79 27.36 8.81
N ASP A 79 17.18 26.58 9.72
CA ASP A 79 17.87 25.91 10.82
C ASP A 79 18.06 24.41 10.55
N THR A 80 19.08 23.82 11.19
CA THR A 80 19.32 22.37 11.14
C THR A 80 18.15 21.61 11.78
N ALA A 81 17.63 20.61 11.07
CA ALA A 81 16.65 19.67 11.60
C ALA A 81 17.07 18.24 11.24
N SER A 82 16.73 17.29 12.12
CA SER A 82 17.05 15.87 11.98
C SER A 82 15.76 15.04 11.94
N VAL A 83 15.77 13.98 11.14
CA VAL A 83 14.70 12.97 11.09
C VAL A 83 15.30 11.60 11.36
N GLU A 84 14.58 10.76 12.10
CA GLU A 84 14.92 9.36 12.29
C GLU A 84 14.31 8.55 11.14
N LEU A 85 15.08 7.62 10.56
CA LEU A 85 14.59 6.68 9.57
C LEU A 85 14.37 5.33 10.24
N LYS A 86 13.15 4.81 10.12
CA LYS A 86 12.77 3.46 10.55
C LYS A 86 12.24 2.70 9.34
N THR A 87 12.66 1.45 9.19
CA THR A 87 12.07 0.51 8.22
C THR A 87 11.07 -0.39 8.92
N VAL A 88 10.14 -0.91 8.15
CA VAL A 88 9.20 -1.94 8.61
C VAL A 88 9.24 -3.06 7.59
N ASP A 89 9.70 -4.21 8.05
CA ASP A 89 10.02 -5.34 7.21
C ASP A 89 8.79 -6.22 7.02
N ILE A 90 8.40 -6.54 5.78
CA ILE A 90 7.25 -7.43 5.53
C ILE A 90 7.71 -8.86 5.31
N SER A 91 8.57 -9.07 4.32
CA SER A 91 9.16 -10.37 3.99
C SER A 91 10.68 -10.32 3.82
N ALA A 92 11.24 -9.11 3.76
CA ALA A 92 12.66 -8.87 3.57
C ALA A 92 13.27 -8.50 4.92
N VAL A 93 14.43 -9.04 5.25
CA VAL A 93 15.11 -8.87 6.54
C VAL A 93 16.26 -7.88 6.40
N TYR A 94 16.32 -6.90 7.30
CA TYR A 94 17.45 -5.97 7.38
C TYR A 94 18.78 -6.71 7.60
N GLY A 95 19.83 -6.28 6.90
CA GLY A 95 21.16 -6.89 6.99
C GLY A 95 21.35 -8.14 6.13
N GLU A 96 20.28 -8.84 5.75
CA GLU A 96 20.31 -9.98 4.82
C GLU A 96 19.87 -9.58 3.41
N ASP A 97 18.65 -9.05 3.28
CA ASP A 97 18.06 -8.72 1.97
C ASP A 97 18.37 -7.29 1.54
N TYR A 98 18.53 -6.39 2.50
CA TYR A 98 18.86 -5.00 2.21
C TYR A 98 19.66 -4.36 3.33
N VAL A 99 20.42 -3.31 2.98
CA VAL A 99 21.19 -2.50 3.91
C VAL A 99 20.95 -1.03 3.57
N ILE A 100 20.75 -0.20 4.58
CA ILE A 100 20.60 1.25 4.40
C ILE A 100 21.93 1.93 4.63
N SER A 101 22.29 2.81 3.69
CA SER A 101 23.45 3.69 3.82
C SER A 101 23.03 5.13 3.62
N VAL A 102 23.21 5.97 4.64
CA VAL A 102 23.02 7.43 4.50
C VAL A 102 24.38 8.05 4.21
N GLY A 103 24.61 8.43 2.95
CA GLY A 103 25.92 8.87 2.48
C GLY A 103 26.89 7.70 2.25
N SER A 104 28.18 7.91 2.53
CA SER A 104 29.23 6.88 2.37
C SER A 104 29.47 6.02 3.61
N SER A 105 28.67 6.21 4.67
CA SER A 105 28.81 5.47 5.92
C SER A 105 27.57 4.62 6.19
N PRO A 106 27.72 3.37 6.68
CA PRO A 106 26.59 2.64 7.25
C PRO A 106 26.05 3.44 8.43
N THR A 107 24.73 3.55 8.53
CA THR A 107 24.06 4.27 9.62
C THR A 107 23.41 3.24 10.52
N ASP A 108 23.51 3.46 11.84
CA ASP A 108 22.73 2.72 12.82
C ASP A 108 21.27 3.11 12.64
N ILE A 109 20.52 2.26 11.95
CA ILE A 109 19.07 2.36 11.84
C ILE A 109 18.44 1.44 12.88
N THR A 110 17.35 1.91 13.46
CA THR A 110 16.52 1.12 14.37
C THR A 110 15.77 0.08 13.52
N GLU A 111 16.21 -1.17 13.63
CA GLU A 111 15.57 -2.33 12.99
C GLU A 111 14.18 -2.56 13.58
N THR A 112 13.29 -3.19 12.80
CA THR A 112 12.04 -3.75 13.35
C THR A 112 12.36 -5.10 14.00
N ASP A 113 11.70 -5.44 15.12
CA ASP A 113 11.81 -6.76 15.76
C ASP A 113 11.20 -7.86 14.88
N GLY A 114 11.93 -8.26 13.84
CA GLY A 114 11.51 -9.23 12.83
C GLY A 114 10.58 -8.67 11.75
N THR A 115 10.15 -9.55 10.85
CA THR A 115 9.24 -9.18 9.76
C THR A 115 7.78 -9.19 10.22
N LEU A 116 6.94 -8.37 9.60
CA LEU A 116 5.49 -8.37 9.81
C LEU A 116 4.86 -9.71 9.46
N LEU A 117 5.43 -10.48 8.51
CA LEU A 117 4.94 -11.83 8.21
C LEU A 117 5.27 -12.84 9.31
N GLU A 118 6.44 -12.74 9.93
CA GLU A 118 6.80 -13.57 11.10
C GLU A 118 5.90 -13.25 12.28
N GLN A 119 5.72 -11.97 12.61
CA GLN A 119 4.80 -11.51 13.65
C GLN A 119 3.34 -11.89 13.35
N ALA A 120 2.97 -11.99 12.06
CA ALA A 120 1.63 -12.42 11.67
C ALA A 120 1.44 -13.94 11.74
N ALA A 121 2.51 -14.73 11.62
CA ALA A 121 2.48 -16.18 11.66
C ALA A 121 2.60 -16.75 13.09
N ASP A 122 3.07 -15.96 14.06
CA ASP A 122 3.10 -16.36 15.46
C ASP A 122 1.70 -16.31 16.09
N TYR A 123 1.01 -17.45 16.00
CA TYR A 123 -0.33 -17.61 16.57
C TYR A 123 -0.38 -17.50 18.09
N GLU A 124 0.68 -17.90 18.80
CA GLU A 124 0.70 -17.89 20.26
C GLU A 124 0.81 -16.45 20.76
N GLU A 125 1.72 -15.67 20.19
CA GLU A 125 1.88 -14.25 20.51
C GLU A 125 0.68 -13.41 20.07
N GLN A 126 0.05 -13.75 18.93
CA GLN A 126 -1.21 -13.11 18.55
C GLN A 126 -2.31 -13.38 19.56
N SER A 127 -2.45 -14.63 20.01
CA SER A 127 -3.50 -14.99 20.96
C SER A 127 -3.33 -14.25 22.29
N THR A 128 -2.10 -14.06 22.77
CA THR A 128 -1.84 -13.28 23.99
C THR A 128 -2.17 -11.81 23.78
N ARG A 129 -1.77 -11.24 22.64
CA ARG A 129 -2.05 -9.83 22.31
C ARG A 129 -3.55 -9.53 22.20
N TYR A 130 -4.34 -10.46 21.66
CA TYR A 130 -5.80 -10.34 21.63
C TYR A 130 -6.39 -10.38 23.05
N ALA A 131 -5.91 -11.26 23.92
CA ALA A 131 -6.39 -11.34 25.30
C ALA A 131 -6.06 -10.05 26.10
N GLU A 132 -4.84 -9.51 25.95
CA GLU A 132 -4.44 -8.24 26.58
C GLU A 132 -5.24 -7.04 26.04
N LEU A 133 -5.60 -7.05 24.75
CA LEU A 133 -6.44 -6.00 24.17
C LEU A 133 -7.87 -6.07 24.74
N GLU A 134 -8.42 -7.27 24.90
CA GLU A 134 -9.76 -7.48 25.49
C GLU A 134 -9.81 -6.98 26.93
N GLU A 135 -8.77 -7.27 27.72
CA GLU A 135 -8.62 -6.75 29.09
C GLU A 135 -8.54 -5.21 29.14
N GLN A 136 -7.74 -4.60 28.25
CA GLN A 136 -7.64 -3.13 28.17
C GLN A 136 -8.95 -2.48 27.75
N VAL A 137 -9.70 -3.11 26.83
CA VAL A 137 -11.01 -2.59 26.41
C VAL A 137 -12.01 -2.67 27.55
N GLU A 138 -12.01 -3.77 28.32
CA GLU A 138 -12.87 -3.92 29.51
C GLU A 138 -12.53 -2.86 30.58
N GLU A 139 -11.23 -2.61 30.85
CA GLU A 139 -10.78 -1.57 31.77
C GLU A 139 -11.24 -0.17 31.33
N ILE A 140 -11.16 0.13 30.03
CA ILE A 140 -11.61 1.40 29.46
C ILE A 140 -13.13 1.54 29.57
N GLU A 141 -13.90 0.47 29.31
CA GLU A 141 -15.35 0.49 29.46
C GLU A 141 -15.77 0.71 30.92
N GLU A 142 -15.09 0.09 31.88
CA GLU A 142 -15.33 0.27 33.32
C GLU A 142 -15.02 1.71 33.76
N THR A 143 -13.87 2.25 33.35
CA THR A 143 -13.52 3.66 33.66
C THR A 143 -14.45 4.66 32.97
N ALA A 144 -14.91 4.38 31.75
CA ALA A 144 -15.90 5.21 31.07
C ALA A 144 -17.25 5.19 31.81
N ALA A 145 -17.70 4.03 32.28
CA ALA A 145 -18.93 3.89 33.06
C ALA A 145 -18.85 4.60 34.43
N GLU A 146 -17.71 4.52 35.12
CA GLU A 146 -17.47 5.30 36.35
C GLU A 146 -17.46 6.81 36.09
N ALA A 147 -16.84 7.27 35.01
CA ALA A 147 -16.83 8.68 34.65
C ALA A 147 -18.25 9.21 34.34
N GLU A 148 -19.08 8.42 33.66
CA GLU A 148 -20.47 8.78 33.35
C GLU A 148 -21.34 8.87 34.62
N ALA A 149 -21.12 7.96 35.58
CA ALA A 149 -21.79 7.99 36.88
C ALA A 149 -21.41 9.22 37.72
N VAL A 150 -20.13 9.63 37.70
CA VAL A 150 -19.65 10.83 38.42
C VAL A 150 -20.22 12.12 37.80
N THR A 151 -20.37 12.19 36.47
CA THR A 151 -21.01 13.35 35.81
C THR A 151 -22.51 13.44 36.08
N ALA A 152 -23.19 12.31 36.25
CA ALA A 152 -24.63 12.29 36.58
C ALA A 152 -24.91 12.80 38.00
N GLU A 153 -23.98 12.62 38.95
CA GLU A 153 -24.14 13.14 40.31
C GLU A 153 -23.83 14.64 40.44
N THR A 154 -22.99 15.21 39.56
CA THR A 154 -22.61 16.64 39.61
C THR A 154 -23.62 17.59 38.96
N GLU A 155 -24.58 17.10 38.17
CA GLU A 155 -25.68 17.92 37.61
C GLU A 155 -26.91 18.04 38.52
N THR A 156 -26.89 17.39 39.69
CA THR A 156 -28.02 17.37 40.65
C THR A 156 -27.87 18.29 41.87
N GLU A 157 -26.87 19.17 41.93
CA GLU A 157 -26.72 20.19 42.98
C GLU A 157 -27.01 21.63 42.51
#